data_AF-A0A4P7FAQ8-F1
#
_entry.id   AF-A0A4P7FAQ8-F1
#
_cell.length_a   1.000
_cell.length_b   1.000
_cell.length_c   1.000
_cell.angle_alpha   90.00
_cell.angle_beta   90.00
_cell.angle_gamma   90.00
#
_symmetry.space_group_name_H-M   'P 1'
#
loop_
_entity.id
_entity.type
_entity.pdbx_description
1 polymer ?
#
loop_
_entity_poly.entity_id
_entity_poly.type
_entity_poly.pdbx_seq_one_letter_code
_entity_poly.pdbx_strand_id
1 'polypeptide(L)'
;MNFLRWSGPHSQEKPRSAKSSRKGTALDLAPLLALERVFFTRAANKQQLLQDFASRSATLLNLDAQTILTALQAREKLSSTGLGNGIALPHARRLIAKTSSDTQIITSA
;
A
#
# COMPACT_ATOMS: atom_id res chain seq x y z
N MET A 1 24.05 -44.50 25.58
CA MET A 1 22.89 -43.74 25.05
C MET A 1 23.33 -43.09 23.75
N ASN A 2 22.96 -43.67 22.60
CA ASN A 2 23.41 -43.21 21.29
C ASN A 2 22.49 -42.10 20.77
N PHE A 3 23.03 -40.90 20.58
CA PHE A 3 22.37 -39.83 19.83
C PHE A 3 22.75 -39.97 18.36
N LEU A 4 21.79 -40.42 17.54
CA LEU A 4 21.91 -40.36 16.08
C LEU A 4 21.87 -38.89 15.64
N ARG A 5 23.02 -38.38 15.20
CA ARG A 5 23.17 -37.05 14.58
C ARG A 5 22.55 -37.09 13.18
N TRP A 6 21.39 -36.49 13.03
CA TRP A 6 20.76 -36.22 11.73
C TRP A 6 21.73 -35.45 10.81
N SER A 7 22.07 -36.02 9.65
CA SER A 7 22.93 -35.40 8.62
C SER A 7 22.07 -35.06 7.42
N GLY A 8 21.38 -33.92 7.47
CA GLY A 8 20.61 -33.39 6.34
C GLY A 8 21.52 -32.77 5.27
N PRO A 9 21.06 -32.67 4.01
CA PRO A 9 21.86 -32.13 2.93
C PRO A 9 22.25 -30.67 3.20
N HIS A 10 23.56 -30.39 3.10
CA HIS A 10 24.13 -29.04 3.07
C HIS A 10 23.46 -28.23 1.96
N SER A 11 22.40 -27.50 2.31
CA SER A 11 21.87 -26.45 1.46
C SER A 11 22.84 -25.28 1.54
N GLN A 12 23.54 -25.05 0.44
CA GLN A 12 24.37 -23.87 0.20
C GLN A 12 23.59 -22.62 0.65
N GLU A 13 24.02 -21.98 1.73
CA GLU A 13 23.53 -20.65 2.11
C GLU A 13 23.91 -19.69 0.98
N LYS A 14 22.91 -19.26 0.20
CA LYS A 14 23.11 -18.18 -0.77
C LYS A 14 23.62 -16.96 -0.01
N PRO A 15 24.70 -16.30 -0.45
CA PRO A 15 25.22 -15.14 0.24
C PRO A 15 24.11 -14.11 0.36
N ARG A 16 23.79 -13.71 1.60
CA ARG A 16 22.85 -12.63 1.87
C ARG A 16 23.37 -11.41 1.13
N SER A 17 22.60 -11.00 0.11
CA SER A 17 22.86 -9.81 -0.70
C SER A 17 23.38 -8.69 0.20
N ALA A 18 24.61 -8.24 -0.09
CA ALA A 18 25.29 -7.20 0.66
C ALA A 18 24.30 -6.05 0.91
N LYS A 19 24.09 -5.69 2.17
CA LYS A 19 23.26 -4.54 2.53
C LYS A 19 23.82 -3.33 1.82
N SER A 20 23.19 -2.95 0.72
CA SER A 20 23.46 -1.69 0.02
C SER A 20 23.34 -0.59 1.06
N SER A 21 24.48 -0.03 1.44
CA SER A 21 24.56 1.16 2.29
C SER A 21 23.96 2.30 1.49
N ARG A 22 22.64 2.40 1.52
CA ARG A 22 21.95 3.59 1.05
C ARG A 22 22.39 4.70 1.98
N LYS A 23 23.34 5.53 1.53
CA LYS A 23 23.54 6.87 2.09
C LYS A 23 22.15 7.47 2.20
N GLY A 24 21.69 7.69 3.42
CA GLY A 24 20.37 8.27 3.66
C GLY A 24 20.38 9.69 3.14
N THR A 25 20.04 9.88 1.87
CA THR A 25 19.65 11.20 1.39
C THR A 25 18.40 11.57 2.17
N ALA A 26 18.43 12.69 2.87
CA ALA A 26 17.23 13.25 3.47
C ALA A 26 16.16 13.33 2.37
N LEU A 27 15.05 12.62 2.56
CA LEU A 27 13.99 12.58 1.57
C LEU A 27 13.26 13.92 1.64
N ASP A 28 13.29 14.68 0.55
CA ASP A 28 12.46 15.87 0.42
C ASP A 28 11.00 15.45 0.21
N LEU A 29 10.15 15.78 1.18
CA LEU A 29 8.71 15.49 1.17
C LEU A 29 7.88 16.62 0.53
N ALA A 30 8.46 17.81 0.34
CA ALA A 30 7.78 18.94 -0.26
C ALA A 30 7.05 18.61 -1.58
N PRO A 31 7.64 17.85 -2.54
CA PRO A 31 6.94 17.54 -3.80
C PRO A 31 5.73 16.60 -3.63
N LEU A 32 5.63 15.87 -2.51
CA LEU A 32 4.52 14.96 -2.24
C LEU A 32 3.36 15.65 -1.51
N LEU A 33 3.66 16.70 -0.73
CA LEU A 33 2.74 17.39 0.18
C LEU A 33 2.30 18.76 -0.36
N ALA A 34 1.85 18.80 -1.61
CA ALA A 34 1.26 19.99 -2.19
C ALA A 34 -0.03 20.39 -1.44
N LEU A 35 -0.30 21.69 -1.31
CA LEU A 35 -1.36 22.22 -0.44
C LEU A 35 -2.74 21.70 -0.82
N GLU A 36 -3.01 21.47 -2.11
CA GLU A 36 -4.27 20.89 -2.60
C GLU A 36 -4.54 19.46 -2.11
N ARG A 37 -3.51 18.78 -1.58
CA ARG A 37 -3.60 17.42 -1.02
C ARG A 37 -3.82 17.42 0.49
N VAL A 38 -3.87 18.61 1.11
CA VAL A 38 -4.15 18.79 2.53
C VAL A 38 -5.61 19.22 2.70
N PHE A 39 -6.36 18.46 3.48
CA PHE A 39 -7.77 18.75 3.71
C PHE A 39 -8.19 18.43 5.14
N PHE A 40 -9.14 19.21 5.63
CA PHE A 40 -9.86 18.93 6.87
C PHE A 40 -11.08 18.08 6.55
N THR A 41 -11.36 17.07 7.38
CA THR A 41 -12.59 16.28 7.30
C THR A 41 -13.14 15.98 8.69
N ARG A 42 -14.44 15.71 8.75
CA ARG A 42 -15.13 15.19 9.93
C ARG A 42 -15.70 13.84 9.56
N ALA A 43 -15.18 12.79 10.19
CA ALA A 43 -15.68 11.43 10.04
C ALA A 43 -16.04 10.87 11.41
N ALA A 44 -17.24 10.28 11.54
CA ALA A 44 -17.68 9.70 12.81
C ALA A 44 -17.02 8.34 13.08
N ASN A 45 -16.55 7.66 12.03
CA ASN A 45 -15.92 6.37 12.15
C ASN A 45 -14.90 6.14 11.02
N LYS A 46 -14.12 5.06 11.16
CA LYS A 46 -13.07 4.66 10.22
C LYS A 46 -13.58 4.48 8.79
N GLN A 47 -14.77 3.91 8.61
CA GLN A 47 -15.31 3.65 7.29
C GLN A 47 -15.60 4.96 6.55
N GLN A 48 -16.24 5.92 7.22
CA GLN A 48 -16.47 7.26 6.67
C GLN A 48 -15.16 7.96 6.33
N LEU A 49 -14.16 7.89 7.21
CA LEU A 49 -12.85 8.49 6.95
C LEU A 49 -12.19 7.93 5.68
N LEU A 50 -12.22 6.62 5.50
CA LEU A 50 -11.66 5.97 4.31
C LEU A 50 -12.45 6.31 3.03
N GLN A 51 -13.78 6.43 3.13
CA GLN A 51 -14.63 6.88 2.01
C GLN A 51 -14.29 8.30 1.58
N ASP A 52 -14.21 9.24 2.53
CA ASP A 52 -13.84 10.63 2.27
C ASP A 52 -12.43 10.73 1.67
N PHE A 53 -11.49 10.00 2.24
CA PHE A 53 -10.10 9.95 1.77
C PHE A 53 -10.02 9.42 0.33
N ALA A 54 -10.77 8.37 0.01
CA ALA A 54 -10.81 7.80 -1.34
C ALA A 54 -11.45 8.77 -2.35
N SER A 55 -12.56 9.42 -1.99
CA SER A 55 -13.25 10.40 -2.84
C SER A 55 -12.34 11.59 -3.20
N ARG A 56 -11.62 12.14 -2.22
CA ARG A 56 -10.68 13.25 -2.46
C ARG A 56 -9.48 12.82 -3.29
N SER A 57 -8.94 11.63 -3.00
CA SER A 57 -7.82 11.04 -3.75
C SER A 57 -8.18 10.75 -5.21
N ALA A 58 -9.42 10.35 -5.49
CA ALA A 58 -9.90 10.07 -6.85
C ALA A 58 -9.73 11.27 -7.78
N THR A 59 -10.08 12.46 -7.29
CA THR A 59 -9.95 13.72 -8.03
C THR A 59 -8.47 14.06 -8.32
N LEU A 60 -7.60 13.88 -7.31
CA LEU A 60 -6.18 14.20 -7.42
C LEU A 60 -5.39 13.20 -8.28
N LEU A 61 -5.81 11.94 -8.31
CA LEU A 61 -5.11 10.85 -9.00
C LEU A 61 -5.75 10.49 -10.35
N ASN A 62 -6.90 11.08 -10.69
CA ASN A 62 -7.72 10.71 -11.84
C ASN A 62 -8.01 9.20 -11.90
N LEU A 63 -8.49 8.67 -10.77
CA LEU A 63 -8.83 7.25 -10.59
C LEU A 63 -10.25 7.13 -10.05
N ASP A 64 -10.86 5.96 -10.25
CA ASP A 64 -12.15 5.65 -9.65
C ASP A 64 -12.04 5.58 -8.10
N ALA A 65 -12.95 6.28 -7.41
CA ALA A 65 -12.99 6.35 -5.96
C ALA A 65 -13.28 4.98 -5.33
N GLN A 66 -14.11 4.15 -5.97
CA GLN A 66 -14.44 2.83 -5.44
C GLN A 66 -13.22 1.89 -5.49
N THR A 67 -12.41 2.01 -6.54
CA THR A 67 -11.13 1.30 -6.68
C THR A 67 -10.14 1.70 -5.59
N ILE A 68 -10.01 3.00 -5.30
CA ILE A 68 -9.16 3.48 -4.19
C ILE A 68 -9.67 2.98 -2.85
N LEU A 69 -10.97 3.12 -2.58
CA LEU A 69 -11.59 2.71 -1.33
C LEU A 69 -11.39 1.21 -1.08
N THR A 70 -11.63 0.39 -2.09
CA THR A 70 -11.48 -1.07 -2.02
C THR A 70 -10.05 -1.45 -1.65
N ALA A 71 -9.06 -0.78 -2.25
CA ALA A 71 -7.65 -1.04 -1.99
C ALA A 71 -7.22 -0.61 -0.57
N LEU A 72 -7.71 0.54 -0.09
CA LEU A 72 -7.47 1.02 1.28
C LEU A 72 -8.11 0.07 2.31
N GLN A 73 -9.36 -0.33 2.10
CA GLN A 73 -10.05 -1.28 2.97
C GLN A 73 -9.36 -2.64 3.00
N ALA A 74 -8.88 -3.13 1.85
CA ALA A 74 -8.12 -4.37 1.78
C ALA A 74 -6.85 -4.29 2.65
N ARG A 75 -6.12 -3.16 2.61
CA ARG A 75 -4.94 -2.96 3.46
C ARG A 75 -5.29 -2.85 4.94
N GLU A 76 -6.32 -2.08 5.28
CA GLU A 76 -6.74 -1.85 6.67
C GLU A 76 -7.26 -3.12 7.35
N LYS A 77 -7.86 -4.04 6.59
CA LYS A 77 -8.32 -5.36 7.09
C LYS A 77 -7.20 -6.29 7.54
N LEU A 78 -5.99 -6.16 6.97
CA LEU A 78 -4.84 -6.98 7.37
C LEU A 78 -4.36 -6.61 8.77
N SER A 79 -4.32 -5.32 9.05
CA SER A 79 -4.02 -4.71 10.33
C SER A 79 -4.25 -3.21 10.22
N SER A 80 -4.62 -2.59 11.34
CA SER A 80 -4.78 -1.14 11.45
C SER A 80 -3.55 -0.41 10.91
N THR A 81 -3.77 0.67 10.17
CA THR A 81 -2.70 1.59 9.74
C THR A 81 -2.44 2.72 10.73
N GLY A 82 -3.12 2.70 11.89
CA GLY A 82 -2.90 3.63 12.99
C GLY A 82 -1.55 3.40 13.67
N LEU A 83 -0.81 4.49 13.87
CA LEU A 83 0.48 4.50 14.57
C LEU A 83 0.34 4.87 16.07
N GLY A 84 -0.87 5.26 16.49
CA GLY A 84 -1.15 5.82 17.82
C GLY A 84 -1.15 7.35 17.81
N ASN A 85 -1.51 7.96 18.95
CA ASN A 85 -1.52 9.41 19.15
C ASN A 85 -2.33 10.21 18.09
N GLY A 86 -3.40 9.61 17.57
CA GLY A 86 -4.23 10.23 16.53
C GLY A 86 -3.60 10.25 15.12
N ILE A 87 -2.50 9.53 14.90
CA ILE A 87 -1.82 9.45 13.60
C ILE A 87 -2.11 8.10 12.93
N ALA A 88 -2.38 8.15 11.62
CA ALA A 88 -2.54 6.96 10.79
C ALA A 88 -1.93 7.19 9.40
N LEU A 89 -1.56 6.10 8.72
CA LEU A 89 -1.09 6.11 7.34
C LEU A 89 -1.97 5.23 6.45
N PRO A 90 -3.21 5.64 6.10
CA PRO A 90 -4.04 4.89 5.17
C PRO A 90 -3.35 4.78 3.81
N HIS A 91 -2.90 3.59 3.44
CA HIS A 91 -2.15 3.34 2.20
C HIS A 91 -2.68 2.10 1.49
N ALA A 92 -2.36 2.01 0.21
CA ALA A 92 -2.60 0.83 -0.60
C ALA A 92 -1.42 0.63 -1.55
N ARG A 93 -1.31 -0.57 -2.12
CA ARG A 93 -0.40 -0.77 -3.25
C ARG A 93 -0.82 0.15 -4.39
N ARG A 94 0.17 0.64 -5.16
CA ARG A 94 -0.03 1.46 -6.36
C ARG A 94 -1.17 0.91 -7.21
N LEU A 95 -2.18 1.74 -7.44
CA LEU A 95 -3.27 1.47 -8.35
C LEU A 95 -2.84 1.89 -9.76
N ILE A 96 -3.22 1.10 -10.74
CA ILE A 96 -2.96 1.38 -12.15
C ILE A 96 -4.33 1.69 -12.76
N ALA A 97 -4.49 2.89 -13.33
CA ALA A 97 -5.68 3.20 -14.11
C ALA A 97 -5.78 2.17 -15.24
N LYS A 98 -6.89 1.45 -15.33
CA LYS A 98 -7.17 0.64 -16.52
C LYS A 98 -7.40 1.62 -17.67
N THR A 99 -6.46 1.73 -18.60
CA THR A 99 -6.72 2.41 -19.88
C THR A 99 -7.75 1.61 -20.66
N SER A 100 -8.64 2.28 -21.38
CA SER A 100 -9.75 1.72 -22.17
C SER A 100 -9.33 0.82 -23.35
N SER A 101 -8.07 0.37 -23.40
CA SER A 101 -7.55 -0.60 -24.36
C SER A 101 -7.81 -2.05 -23.98
N ASP A 102 -8.28 -2.35 -22.75
CA ASP A 102 -8.59 -3.72 -22.28
C ASP A 102 -10.09 -4.05 -22.29
N THR A 103 -10.88 -3.44 -23.19
CA THR A 103 -12.25 -3.87 -23.49
C THR A 103 -12.31 -4.44 -24.89
N GLN A 104 -11.70 -5.61 -25.09
CA GLN A 104 -11.97 -6.43 -26.27
C GLN A 104 -11.96 -7.92 -25.88
N ILE A 105 -13.08 -8.57 -26.22
CA ILE A 105 -13.29 -10.01 -26.34
C ILE A 105 -13.39 -10.83 -25.04
N ILE A 106 -14.53 -10.78 -24.36
CA ILE A 106 -15.18 -11.99 -23.77
C ILE A 106 -16.68 -11.72 -23.52
N THR A 107 -17.44 -11.49 -24.58
CA THR A 107 -18.90 -11.67 -24.56
C THR A 107 -19.35 -12.07 -25.97
N SER A 108 -19.14 -13.34 -26.33
CA SER A 108 -19.87 -14.08 -27.38
C SER A 108 -19.14 -15.38 -27.75
N ALA A 109 -19.59 -16.49 -27.19
CA ALA A 109 -19.70 -17.83 -27.79
C ALA A 109 -20.14 -18.83 -26.71
#